data_AF-A0A1Y4QYQ0-F1
#
_entry.id   AF-A0A1Y4QYQ0-F1
#
_cell.length_a   1.000
_cell.length_b   1.000
_cell.length_c   1.000
_cell.angle_alpha   90.00
_cell.angle_beta   90.00
_cell.angle_gamma   90.00
#
_symmetry.space_group_name_H-M   'P 1'
#
loop_
_entity.id
_entity.type
_entity.pdbx_description
1 polymer ?
#
loop_
_entity_poly.entity_id
_entity_poly.type
_entity_poly.pdbx_seq_one_letter_code
_entity_poly.pdbx_strand_id
1 'polypeptide(L)'
;MMKIGYDKYSVDESLIYSLLIYARDRKLKLIHLQKKDSQFLFYLPVYQRYILKRWDYPYQYIATIGLLKYIFFLSRQHLNFIGVLFFFISIFVSSYLIFDIQIEGTLPEVNKSMMKTLQKENIDLLKPLQSYEKLNDLLLQFKDIYKEKVEYMNIYQTGSVFHIEYTKRRQETVKKDDYRNLYAKEDGMIQSLDVKSGHILVKKNDYVKKGDLLVENTIISTQNKTKIIPVEGHVYAYTFHQYEASLPNKKQDYGEAFYQLLLNIRAQIPTEAVIDKENVLQMTSTRSKITLKMHYTLIEDIAVKGEDNEENLKARNMHNG
;
A
#
# COMPACT_ATOMS: atom_id res chain seq x y z
N MET A 1 31.08 -22.11 36.83
CA MET A 1 31.91 -21.00 37.37
C MET A 1 32.54 -20.28 36.19
N MET A 2 32.19 -19.01 35.97
CA MET A 2 32.45 -18.27 34.73
C MET A 2 33.96 -18.17 34.47
N LYS A 3 34.42 -18.64 33.30
CA LYS A 3 35.83 -18.62 32.85
C LYS A 3 36.22 -17.18 32.45
N ILE A 4 36.29 -16.26 33.42
CA ILE A 4 36.51 -14.82 33.18
C ILE A 4 37.93 -14.56 32.63
N GLY A 5 38.92 -15.30 33.12
CA GLY A 5 40.27 -15.34 32.56
C GLY A 5 41.23 -16.06 33.51
N TYR A 6 42.27 -16.68 32.94
CA TYR A 6 43.29 -17.41 33.68
C TYR A 6 44.68 -16.96 33.26
N ASP A 7 45.58 -16.89 34.23
CA ASP A 7 47.00 -16.71 34.01
C ASP A 7 47.69 -18.06 34.04
N LYS A 8 48.47 -18.33 32.99
CA LYS A 8 49.30 -19.52 32.89
C LYS A 8 50.67 -19.22 33.49
N TYR A 9 51.06 -20.03 34.47
CA TYR A 9 52.35 -19.94 35.14
C TYR A 9 53.12 -21.27 35.01
N SER A 10 54.45 -21.18 35.13
CA SER A 10 55.36 -22.32 35.26
C SER A 10 56.20 -22.17 36.51
N VAL A 11 56.41 -23.26 37.24
CA VAL A 11 57.26 -23.31 38.44
C VAL A 11 58.18 -24.52 38.33
N ASP A 12 59.41 -24.38 38.83
CA ASP A 12 60.40 -25.45 38.83
C ASP A 12 59.94 -26.63 39.71
N GLU A 13 60.27 -27.86 39.33
CA GLU A 13 59.91 -29.07 40.08
C GLU A 13 60.39 -29.01 41.54
N SER A 14 61.55 -28.43 41.80
CA SER A 14 62.10 -28.25 43.16
C SER A 14 61.20 -27.41 44.09
N LEU A 15 60.34 -26.56 43.53
CA LEU A 15 59.52 -25.58 44.25
C LEU A 15 58.04 -25.96 44.32
N ILE A 16 57.65 -27.12 43.78
CA ILE A 16 56.24 -27.52 43.74
C ILE A 16 55.65 -27.72 45.14
N TYR A 17 56.43 -28.25 46.08
CA TYR A 17 55.95 -28.53 47.43
C TYR A 17 55.66 -27.23 48.21
N SER A 18 56.55 -26.24 48.11
CA SER A 18 56.34 -24.91 48.72
C SER A 18 55.17 -24.17 48.06
N LEU A 19 54.94 -24.36 46.75
CA LEU A 19 53.77 -23.81 46.05
C LEU A 19 52.46 -24.43 46.57
N LEU A 20 52.42 -25.75 46.78
CA LEU A 20 51.21 -26.45 47.25
C LEU A 20 50.86 -26.07 48.68
N ILE A 21 51.86 -25.92 49.56
CA ILE A 21 51.64 -25.40 50.93
C ILE A 21 51.09 -23.98 50.87
N TYR A 22 51.73 -23.10 50.11
CA TYR A 22 51.29 -21.72 49.95
C TYR A 22 49.87 -21.63 49.38
N ALA A 23 49.57 -22.48 48.39
CA ALA A 23 48.25 -22.55 47.78
C ALA A 23 47.18 -23.03 48.75
N ARG A 24 47.48 -24.01 49.60
CA ARG A 24 46.57 -24.47 50.66
C ARG A 24 46.31 -23.35 51.68
N ASP A 25 47.38 -22.73 52.19
CA ASP A 25 47.31 -21.76 53.28
C ASP A 25 46.62 -20.46 52.83
N ARG A 26 46.83 -20.04 51.58
CA ARG A 26 46.19 -18.85 50.97
C ARG A 26 44.94 -19.16 50.13
N LYS A 27 44.47 -20.41 50.12
CA LYS A 27 43.31 -20.88 49.33
C LYS A 27 43.40 -20.52 47.84
N LEU A 28 44.58 -20.66 47.24
CA LEU A 28 44.80 -20.47 45.81
C LEU A 28 44.17 -21.63 45.02
N LYS A 29 43.47 -21.28 43.94
CA LYS A 29 42.89 -22.26 43.02
C LYS A 29 43.90 -22.55 41.92
N LEU A 30 44.70 -23.58 42.11
CA LEU A 30 45.57 -24.13 41.05
C LEU A 30 44.73 -25.04 40.17
N ILE A 31 44.52 -24.65 38.92
CA ILE A 31 43.70 -25.37 37.96
C ILE A 31 44.61 -26.05 36.95
N HIS A 32 44.30 -27.32 36.63
CA HIS A 32 44.99 -28.10 35.60
C HIS A 32 46.52 -28.08 35.76
N LEU A 33 46.97 -28.43 36.97
CA LEU A 33 48.38 -28.61 37.30
C LEU A 33 48.92 -29.82 36.52
N GLN A 34 49.92 -29.59 35.67
CA GLN A 34 50.52 -30.61 34.83
C GLN A 34 52.04 -30.52 34.89
N LYS A 35 52.71 -31.67 35.05
CA LYS A 35 54.17 -31.75 34.92
C LYS A 35 54.54 -31.81 33.44
N LYS A 36 55.48 -30.96 33.03
CA LYS A 36 56.10 -30.99 31.70
C LYS A 36 57.60 -30.83 31.87
N ASP A 37 58.35 -31.87 31.52
CA ASP A 37 59.80 -31.96 31.71
C ASP A 37 60.17 -31.70 33.19
N SER A 38 61.01 -30.70 33.48
CA SER A 38 61.42 -30.29 34.83
C SER A 38 60.58 -29.15 35.42
N GLN A 39 59.40 -28.86 34.85
CA GLN A 39 58.54 -27.75 35.29
C GLN A 39 57.08 -28.16 35.47
N PHE A 40 56.38 -27.49 36.38
CA PHE A 40 54.95 -27.62 36.59
C PHE A 40 54.20 -26.42 36.01
N LEU A 41 53.30 -26.70 35.08
CA LEU A 41 52.40 -25.73 34.47
C LEU A 41 51.07 -25.73 35.21
N PHE A 42 50.55 -24.54 35.54
CA PHE A 42 49.22 -24.41 36.12
C PHE A 42 48.52 -23.14 35.67
N TYR A 43 47.21 -23.15 35.84
CA TYR A 43 46.34 -22.02 35.58
C TYR A 43 45.87 -21.43 36.91
N LEU A 44 46.00 -20.12 37.03
CA LEU A 44 45.52 -19.36 38.17
C LEU A 44 44.43 -18.39 37.69
N PRO A 45 43.27 -18.29 38.36
CA PRO A 45 42.31 -17.25 38.05
C PRO A 45 42.95 -15.85 38.18
N VAL A 46 42.73 -14.97 37.20
CA VAL A 46 43.43 -13.67 37.12
C VAL A 46 43.24 -12.81 38.38
N TYR A 47 42.08 -12.89 39.05
CA TYR A 47 41.83 -12.14 40.29
C TYR A 47 42.73 -12.58 41.47
N GLN A 48 43.30 -13.80 41.43
CA GLN A 48 44.24 -14.30 42.43
C GLN A 48 45.71 -13.98 42.11
N ARG A 49 46.00 -13.33 40.98
CA ARG A 49 47.35 -12.93 40.55
C ARG A 49 48.13 -12.21 41.66
N TYR A 50 47.47 -11.32 42.39
CA TYR A 50 48.11 -10.54 43.46
C TYR A 50 48.54 -11.41 44.65
N ILE A 51 47.83 -12.51 44.91
CA ILE A 51 48.17 -13.45 45.99
C ILE A 51 49.42 -14.23 45.59
N LEU A 52 49.50 -14.75 44.36
CA LEU A 52 50.69 -15.44 43.88
C LEU A 52 51.91 -14.51 43.79
N LYS A 53 51.71 -13.22 43.49
CA LYS A 53 52.79 -12.22 43.51
C LYS A 53 53.49 -12.03 44.85
N ARG A 54 52.84 -12.38 45.96
CA ARG A 54 53.39 -12.31 47.33
C ARG A 54 54.09 -13.60 47.74
N TRP A 55 54.32 -14.52 46.82
CA TRP A 55 55.05 -15.74 47.06
C TRP A 55 56.53 -15.50 46.77
N ASP A 56 57.40 -15.81 47.73
CA ASP A 56 58.81 -15.39 47.72
C ASP A 56 59.71 -16.21 46.78
N TYR A 57 59.19 -17.30 46.21
CA TYR A 57 59.94 -18.18 45.32
C TYR A 57 59.81 -17.78 43.84
N PRO A 58 60.81 -18.10 43.00
CA PRO A 58 60.75 -17.77 41.58
C PRO A 58 59.67 -18.58 40.85
N TYR A 59 58.86 -17.87 40.07
CA TYR A 59 57.87 -18.45 39.16
C TYR A 59 57.92 -17.71 37.82
N GLN A 60 57.54 -18.40 36.73
CA GLN A 60 57.52 -17.84 35.37
C GLN A 60 56.08 -17.58 34.93
N TYR A 61 55.78 -16.35 34.52
CA TYR A 61 54.50 -15.99 33.89
C TYR A 61 54.57 -16.24 32.37
N ILE A 62 53.62 -17.00 31.83
CA ILE A 62 53.58 -17.34 30.40
C ILE A 62 52.60 -16.43 29.65
N ALA A 63 51.31 -16.47 30.01
CA ALA A 63 50.26 -15.73 29.29
C ALA A 63 48.95 -15.64 30.09
N THR A 64 48.18 -14.57 29.87
CA THR A 64 46.77 -14.49 30.25
C THR A 64 45.92 -15.04 29.11
N ILE A 65 44.97 -15.91 29.43
CA ILE A 65 44.05 -16.57 28.50
C ILE A 65 42.61 -16.26 28.91
N GLY A 66 41.73 -16.12 27.92
CA GLY A 66 40.30 -15.83 28.12
C GLY A 66 39.95 -14.38 27.85
N LEU A 67 38.72 -13.98 28.20
CA LEU A 67 38.13 -12.69 27.86
C LEU A 67 38.94 -11.51 28.46
N LEU A 68 39.49 -11.68 29.66
CA LEU A 68 40.37 -10.67 30.28
C LEU A 68 41.62 -10.34 29.46
N LYS A 69 42.13 -11.27 28.63
CA LYS A 69 43.26 -10.98 27.72
C LYS A 69 42.92 -9.81 26.79
N TYR A 70 41.71 -9.82 26.22
CA TYR A 70 41.23 -8.79 25.31
C TYR A 70 40.93 -7.49 26.05
N ILE A 71 40.36 -7.56 27.26
CA ILE A 71 40.15 -6.37 28.10
C ILE A 71 41.49 -5.70 28.45
N PHE A 72 42.50 -6.46 28.86
CA PHE A 72 43.82 -5.91 29.15
C PHE A 72 44.51 -5.37 27.90
N PHE A 73 44.33 -6.02 26.74
CA PHE A 73 44.85 -5.50 25.47
C PHE A 73 44.19 -4.18 25.07
N LEU A 74 42.87 -4.10 25.19
CA LEU A 74 42.08 -2.90 24.95
C LEU A 74 42.46 -1.78 25.93
N SER A 75 42.73 -2.13 27.19
CA SER A 75 43.11 -1.17 28.23
C SER A 75 44.57 -0.69 28.15
N ARG A 76 45.42 -1.32 27.35
CA ARG A 76 46.86 -1.04 27.33
C ARG A 76 47.24 0.17 26.48
N GLN A 77 46.44 0.50 25.46
CA GLN A 77 46.69 1.62 24.55
C GLN A 77 45.63 2.69 24.78
N HIS A 78 46.03 3.93 25.07
CA HIS A 78 45.10 5.04 25.30
C HIS A 78 44.13 5.26 24.11
N LEU A 79 44.58 4.99 22.88
CA LEU A 79 43.75 5.09 21.67
C LEU A 79 42.55 4.13 21.66
N ASN A 80 42.70 2.93 22.23
CA ASN A 80 41.62 1.93 22.24
C ASN A 80 40.49 2.36 23.19
N PHE A 81 40.82 2.96 24.34
CA PHE A 81 39.80 3.54 25.23
C PHE A 81 39.04 4.67 24.57
N ILE A 82 39.75 5.54 23.84
CA ILE A 82 39.13 6.63 23.06
C ILE A 82 38.15 6.05 22.04
N GLY A 83 38.54 5.00 21.31
CA GLY A 83 37.65 4.33 20.35
C GLY A 83 36.38 3.75 20.98
N VAL A 84 36.51 3.10 22.15
CA VAL A 84 35.33 2.60 22.90
C VAL A 84 34.43 3.75 23.34
N LEU A 85 35.01 4.85 23.84
CA LEU A 85 34.24 6.03 24.23
C LEU A 85 33.49 6.63 23.03
N PHE A 86 34.16 6.79 21.88
CA PHE A 86 33.53 7.27 20.66
C PHE A 86 32.44 6.35 20.13
N PHE A 87 32.59 5.03 20.29
CA PHE A 87 31.54 4.08 19.93
C PHE A 87 30.26 4.31 20.73
N PHE A 88 30.37 4.48 22.05
CA PHE A 88 29.21 4.80 22.88
C PHE A 88 28.63 6.17 22.55
N ILE A 89 29.46 7.20 22.37
CA ILE A 89 29.01 8.53 21.93
C ILE A 89 28.25 8.42 20.60
N SER A 90 28.76 7.64 19.64
CA SER A 90 28.12 7.43 18.35
C SER A 90 26.74 6.78 18.47
N ILE A 91 26.56 5.80 19.37
CA ILE A 91 25.25 5.21 19.65
C ILE A 91 24.28 6.27 20.18
N PHE A 92 24.72 7.07 21.16
CA PHE A 92 23.89 8.14 21.71
C PHE A 92 23.51 9.16 20.66
N VAL A 93 24.47 9.65 19.86
CA VAL A 93 24.22 10.62 18.79
C VAL A 93 23.26 10.03 17.75
N SER A 94 23.45 8.78 17.34
CA SER A 94 22.57 8.10 16.38
C SER A 94 21.11 8.06 16.86
N SER A 95 20.87 7.89 18.17
CA SER A 95 19.52 7.93 18.72
C SER A 95 18.81 9.29 18.59
N TYR A 96 19.53 10.36 18.28
CA TYR A 96 18.99 11.72 18.09
C TYR A 96 18.94 12.16 16.63
N LEU A 97 19.19 11.27 15.67
CA LEU A 97 19.20 11.59 14.25
C LEU A 97 18.07 10.90 13.48
N ILE A 98 17.59 11.58 12.44
CA ILE A 98 16.66 11.02 11.45
C ILE A 98 17.46 10.18 10.46
N PHE A 99 17.10 8.91 10.31
CA PHE A 99 17.75 7.97 9.37
C PHE A 99 16.88 7.63 8.17
N ASP A 100 15.57 7.86 8.25
CA ASP A 100 14.66 7.56 7.16
C ASP A 100 13.47 8.53 7.16
N ILE A 101 12.96 8.83 5.97
CA ILE A 101 11.81 9.71 5.75
C ILE A 101 10.83 8.95 4.85
N GLN A 102 9.71 8.56 5.43
CA GLN A 102 8.68 7.78 4.74
C GLN A 102 7.47 8.67 4.46
N ILE A 103 7.14 8.81 3.18
CA ILE A 103 5.97 9.55 2.71
C ILE A 103 4.97 8.56 2.13
N GLU A 104 3.91 8.29 2.87
CA GLU A 104 2.81 7.41 2.49
C GLU A 104 1.69 8.23 1.83
N GLY A 105 1.60 8.13 0.51
CA GLY A 105 0.54 8.79 -0.23
C GLY A 105 0.49 8.39 -1.70
N THR A 106 -0.70 8.53 -2.29
CA THR A 106 -1.03 8.01 -3.63
C THR A 106 -0.64 8.95 -4.78
N LEU A 107 -0.16 10.18 -4.49
CA LEU A 107 0.19 11.19 -5.49
C LEU A 107 1.71 11.41 -5.58
N PRO A 108 2.40 10.89 -6.61
CA PRO A 108 3.86 11.03 -6.74
C PRO A 108 4.34 12.48 -6.81
N GLU A 109 3.58 13.36 -7.45
CA GLU A 109 3.91 14.79 -7.56
C GLU A 109 3.95 15.48 -6.18
N VAL A 110 2.97 15.16 -5.33
CA VAL A 110 2.87 15.70 -3.98
C VAL A 110 4.02 15.17 -3.13
N ASN A 111 4.35 13.86 -3.22
CA ASN A 111 5.48 13.26 -2.50
C ASN A 111 6.80 13.98 -2.83
N LYS A 112 7.07 14.21 -4.12
CA LYS A 112 8.29 14.90 -4.56
C LYS A 112 8.32 16.36 -4.10
N SER A 113 7.17 17.04 -4.11
CA SER A 113 7.08 18.41 -3.61
C SER A 113 7.32 18.48 -2.10
N MET A 114 6.70 17.59 -1.32
CA MET A 114 6.87 17.54 0.13
C MET A 114 8.33 17.28 0.50
N MET A 115 8.99 16.33 -0.15
CA MET A 115 10.41 16.05 0.08
C MET A 115 11.28 17.30 -0.12
N LYS A 116 11.04 18.08 -1.19
CA LYS A 116 11.76 19.34 -1.41
C LYS A 116 11.49 20.38 -0.32
N THR A 117 10.25 20.48 0.15
CA THR A 117 9.88 21.40 1.22
C THR A 117 10.55 21.02 2.53
N LEU A 118 10.59 19.72 2.87
CA LEU A 118 11.30 19.22 4.07
C LEU A 118 12.79 19.58 4.03
N GLN A 119 13.44 19.37 2.88
CA GLN A 119 14.85 19.74 2.69
C GLN A 119 15.09 21.24 2.91
N LYS A 120 14.16 22.10 2.46
CA LYS A 120 14.23 23.55 2.68
C LYS A 120 14.09 23.92 4.17
N GLU A 121 13.23 23.22 4.90
CA GLU A 121 13.02 23.39 6.34
C GLU A 121 14.12 22.73 7.22
N ASN A 122 15.23 22.29 6.61
CA ASN A 122 16.35 21.59 7.25
C ASN A 122 15.96 20.25 7.89
N ILE A 123 14.92 19.59 7.36
CA ILE A 123 14.50 18.24 7.76
C ILE A 123 14.94 17.29 6.65
N ASP A 124 16.05 16.58 6.89
CA ASP A 124 16.67 15.65 5.94
C ASP A 124 17.42 14.56 6.73
N LEU A 125 17.98 13.59 6.02
CA LEU A 125 18.80 12.53 6.60
C LEU A 125 19.94 13.09 7.46
N LEU A 126 20.21 12.43 8.59
CA LEU A 126 21.23 12.80 9.58
C LEU A 126 21.02 14.17 10.23
N LYS A 127 19.80 14.72 10.17
CA LYS A 127 19.41 15.91 10.95
C LYS A 127 18.85 15.51 12.32
N PRO A 128 18.89 16.44 13.30
CA PRO A 128 18.30 16.19 14.61
C PRO A 128 16.81 15.86 14.54
N LEU A 129 16.33 15.04 15.47
CA LEU A 129 14.91 14.82 15.69
C LEU A 129 14.19 16.15 15.95
N GLN A 130 12.96 16.27 15.43
CA GLN A 130 12.17 17.49 15.58
C GLN A 130 11.37 17.47 16.89
N SER A 131 11.14 18.65 17.48
CA SER A 131 10.24 18.76 18.63
C SER A 131 8.79 18.54 18.19
N TYR A 132 7.94 18.14 19.14
CA TYR A 132 6.51 17.98 18.88
C TYR A 132 5.86 19.26 18.35
N GLU A 133 6.21 20.42 18.91
CA GLU A 133 5.72 21.72 18.45
C GLU A 133 6.07 21.98 16.99
N LYS A 134 7.33 21.72 16.61
CA LYS A 134 7.78 21.93 15.23
C LYS A 134 7.13 20.97 14.24
N LEU A 135 6.82 19.73 14.66
CA LEU A 135 6.04 18.78 13.85
C LEU A 135 4.62 19.29 13.61
N ASN A 136 3.98 19.85 14.64
CA ASN A 136 2.63 20.39 14.53
C ASN A 136 2.59 21.65 13.64
N ASP A 137 3.58 22.53 13.76
CA ASP A 137 3.70 23.71 12.89
C ASP A 137 3.85 23.29 11.42
N LEU A 138 4.69 22.30 11.16
CA LEU A 138 4.90 21.76 9.82
C LEU A 138 3.62 21.11 9.26
N LEU A 139 2.89 20.38 10.10
CA LEU A 139 1.59 19.81 9.74
C LEU A 139 0.57 20.89 9.38
N LEU A 140 0.52 21.99 10.13
CA LEU A 140 -0.37 23.11 9.82
C LEU A 140 0.01 23.79 8.50
N GLN A 141 1.30 24.05 8.28
CA GLN A 141 1.80 24.63 7.03
C GLN A 141 1.48 23.74 5.82
N PHE A 142 1.73 22.43 5.93
CA PHE A 142 1.50 21.51 4.81
C PHE A 142 0.00 21.32 4.53
N LYS A 143 -0.85 21.31 5.57
CA LYS A 143 -2.30 21.30 5.40
C LYS A 143 -2.79 22.51 4.62
N ASP A 144 -2.19 23.68 4.81
CA ASP A 144 -2.56 24.89 4.09
C ASP A 144 -2.07 24.85 2.63
N ILE A 145 -0.79 24.52 2.41
CA ILE A 145 -0.17 24.45 1.07
C ILE A 145 -0.87 23.42 0.17
N TYR A 146 -1.26 22.27 0.72
CA TYR A 146 -1.82 21.14 -0.05
C TYR A 146 -3.32 20.97 0.11
N LYS A 147 -4.02 21.95 0.68
CA LYS A 147 -5.47 21.92 0.99
C LYS A 147 -6.37 21.48 -0.16
N GLU A 148 -6.02 21.84 -1.39
CA GLU A 148 -6.82 21.51 -2.57
C GLU A 148 -6.63 20.05 -3.04
N LYS A 149 -5.48 19.45 -2.73
CA LYS A 149 -5.08 18.11 -3.22
C LYS A 149 -5.20 17.02 -2.16
N VAL A 150 -5.12 17.39 -0.90
CA VAL A 150 -5.02 16.49 0.25
C VAL A 150 -6.19 16.77 1.20
N GLU A 151 -6.90 15.72 1.61
CA GLU A 151 -8.04 15.81 2.52
C GLU A 151 -7.63 15.56 3.97
N TYR A 152 -6.79 14.55 4.17
CA TYR A 152 -6.24 14.20 5.47
C TYR A 152 -4.72 14.19 5.39
N MET A 153 -4.06 14.69 6.44
CA MET A 153 -2.62 14.66 6.58
C MET A 153 -2.23 14.51 8.05
N ASN A 154 -1.24 13.66 8.28
CA ASN A 154 -0.60 13.45 9.56
C ASN A 154 0.93 13.45 9.39
N ILE A 155 1.62 13.99 10.40
CA ILE A 155 3.08 14.07 10.43
C ILE A 155 3.52 13.72 11.84
N TYR A 156 4.33 12.67 11.95
CA TYR A 156 4.81 12.18 13.23
C TYR A 156 6.19 11.53 13.07
N GLN A 157 6.81 11.23 14.20
CA GLN A 157 8.15 10.67 14.24
C GLN A 157 8.19 9.49 15.20
N THR A 158 8.69 8.35 14.72
CA THR A 158 8.80 7.11 15.50
C THR A 158 10.26 6.70 15.56
N GLY A 159 10.89 6.88 16.71
CA GLY A 159 12.34 6.71 16.85
C GLY A 159 13.10 7.64 15.91
N SER A 160 13.91 7.06 15.03
CA SER A 160 14.71 7.78 14.01
C SER A 160 14.05 7.87 12.64
N VAL A 161 12.76 7.51 12.52
CA VAL A 161 12.02 7.55 11.24
C VAL A 161 10.99 8.67 11.28
N PHE A 162 10.98 9.49 10.23
CA PHE A 162 10.01 10.55 10.03
C PHE A 162 8.90 10.08 9.10
N HIS A 163 7.65 10.19 9.53
CA HIS A 163 6.49 9.70 8.79
C HIS A 163 5.58 10.86 8.36
N ILE A 164 5.20 10.86 7.09
CA ILE A 164 4.16 11.72 6.55
C ILE A 164 3.12 10.83 5.88
N GLU A 165 1.90 10.87 6.40
CA GLU A 165 0.78 10.14 5.85
C GLU A 165 -0.24 11.13 5.31
N TYR A 166 -0.71 10.91 4.08
CA TYR A 166 -1.80 11.74 3.55
C TYR A 166 -2.73 10.99 2.62
N THR A 167 -3.99 11.43 2.60
CA THR A 167 -5.02 10.91 1.71
C THR A 167 -5.37 11.94 0.64
N LYS A 168 -5.37 11.51 -0.63
CA LYS A 168 -5.81 12.33 -1.76
C LYS A 168 -7.25 12.78 -1.53
N ARG A 169 -7.50 14.08 -1.72
CA ARG A 169 -8.84 14.64 -1.69
C ARG A 169 -9.68 14.03 -2.80
N ARG A 170 -10.85 13.50 -2.46
CA ARG A 170 -11.84 13.12 -3.47
C ARG A 170 -12.27 14.39 -4.18
N GLN A 171 -12.00 14.46 -5.47
CA GLN A 171 -12.71 15.41 -6.31
C GLN A 171 -14.13 14.89 -6.40
N GLU A 172 -15.03 15.47 -5.62
CA GLU A 172 -16.44 15.41 -5.96
C GLU A 172 -16.54 16.06 -7.32
N THR A 173 -16.62 15.24 -8.38
CA THR A 173 -17.22 15.72 -9.61
C THR A 173 -18.62 16.08 -9.19
N VAL A 174 -18.87 17.37 -8.95
CA VAL A 174 -20.22 17.91 -8.91
C VAL A 174 -20.83 17.43 -10.22
N LYS A 175 -21.64 16.36 -10.17
CA LYS A 175 -22.37 15.91 -11.34
C LYS A 175 -23.17 17.13 -11.74
N LYS A 176 -22.83 17.70 -12.89
CA LYS A 176 -23.49 18.91 -13.35
C LYS A 176 -24.97 18.57 -13.47
N ASP A 177 -25.81 19.26 -12.73
CA ASP A 177 -27.24 19.01 -12.75
C ASP A 177 -27.76 19.14 -14.19
N ASP A 178 -28.27 18.01 -14.70
CA ASP A 178 -28.77 17.90 -16.06
C ASP A 178 -30.29 17.92 -16.05
N TYR A 179 -30.84 19.07 -16.43
CA TYR A 179 -32.27 19.35 -16.46
C TYR A 179 -32.97 18.81 -17.71
N ARG A 180 -32.26 18.12 -18.61
CA ARG A 180 -32.88 17.59 -19.84
C ARG A 180 -33.74 16.36 -19.55
N ASN A 181 -34.88 16.31 -20.22
CA ASN A 181 -35.79 15.17 -20.25
C ASN A 181 -35.13 13.90 -20.82
N LEU A 182 -35.69 12.74 -20.47
CA LEU A 182 -35.30 11.45 -21.01
C LEU A 182 -36.31 10.99 -22.07
N TYR A 183 -35.80 10.62 -23.24
CA TYR A 183 -36.54 10.10 -24.37
C TYR A 183 -36.12 8.66 -24.69
N ALA A 184 -37.01 7.90 -25.33
CA ALA A 184 -36.71 6.56 -25.80
C ALA A 184 -35.75 6.60 -27.00
N LYS A 185 -34.61 5.92 -26.89
CA LYS A 185 -33.64 5.77 -27.98
C LYS A 185 -34.16 4.86 -29.10
N GLU A 186 -34.93 3.84 -28.72
CA GLU A 186 -35.41 2.76 -29.59
C GLU A 186 -36.78 2.27 -29.10
N ASP A 187 -37.46 1.51 -29.94
CA ASP A 187 -38.76 0.91 -29.62
C ASP A 187 -38.59 -0.24 -28.62
N GLY A 188 -39.50 -0.38 -27.67
CA GLY A 188 -39.43 -1.46 -26.70
C GLY A 188 -40.57 -1.49 -25.69
N MET A 189 -40.65 -2.58 -24.94
CA MET A 189 -41.62 -2.74 -23.85
C MET A 189 -40.94 -2.53 -22.50
N ILE A 190 -41.40 -1.58 -21.70
CA ILE A 190 -40.77 -1.20 -20.42
C ILE A 190 -40.73 -2.39 -19.47
N GLN A 191 -39.52 -2.75 -19.03
CA GLN A 191 -39.25 -3.85 -18.11
C GLN A 191 -39.12 -3.35 -16.67
N SER A 192 -38.33 -2.30 -16.46
CA SER A 192 -38.13 -1.65 -15.17
C SER A 192 -37.67 -0.20 -15.32
N LEU A 193 -37.88 0.58 -14.26
CA LEU A 193 -37.57 2.01 -14.19
C LEU A 193 -36.74 2.22 -12.93
N ASP A 194 -35.52 2.77 -13.08
CA ASP A 194 -34.66 3.19 -11.97
C ASP A 194 -34.40 4.69 -12.08
N VAL A 195 -35.38 5.49 -11.63
CA VAL A 195 -35.36 6.94 -11.74
C VAL A 195 -35.17 7.55 -10.36
N LYS A 196 -34.04 8.25 -10.17
CA LYS A 196 -33.70 8.97 -8.94
C LYS A 196 -34.36 10.33 -8.87
N SER A 197 -34.45 11.02 -10.01
CA SER A 197 -35.03 12.36 -10.11
C SER A 197 -35.70 12.56 -11.47
N GLY A 198 -36.89 13.17 -11.47
CA GLY A 198 -37.74 13.37 -12.65
C GLY A 198 -39.15 12.80 -12.49
N HIS A 199 -40.10 13.31 -13.26
CA HIS A 199 -41.48 12.83 -13.30
C HIS A 199 -41.63 11.72 -14.34
N ILE A 200 -41.99 10.52 -13.90
CA ILE A 200 -42.12 9.34 -14.76
C ILE A 200 -43.47 9.38 -15.49
N LEU A 201 -43.45 9.33 -16.82
CA LEU A 201 -44.66 9.32 -17.65
C LEU A 201 -45.09 7.93 -18.14
N VAL A 202 -44.19 6.96 -18.05
CA VAL A 202 -44.41 5.57 -18.52
C VAL A 202 -44.46 4.58 -17.36
N LYS A 203 -45.11 3.44 -17.54
CA LYS A 203 -45.22 2.38 -16.54
C LYS A 203 -44.60 1.08 -17.04
N LYS A 204 -44.33 0.18 -16.10
CA LYS A 204 -43.90 -1.18 -16.42
C LYS A 204 -44.93 -1.86 -17.34
N ASN A 205 -44.44 -2.55 -18.36
CA ASN A 205 -45.16 -3.20 -19.45
C ASN A 205 -45.78 -2.26 -20.50
N ASP A 206 -45.56 -0.94 -20.42
CA ASP A 206 -45.97 -0.05 -21.51
C ASP A 206 -45.06 -0.26 -22.72
N TYR A 207 -45.62 -0.13 -23.93
CA TYR A 207 -44.86 -0.14 -25.17
C TYR A 207 -44.55 1.29 -25.60
N VAL A 208 -43.27 1.60 -25.81
CA VAL A 208 -42.78 2.91 -26.24
C VAL A 208 -42.12 2.82 -27.59
N LYS A 209 -42.21 3.90 -28.36
CA LYS A 209 -41.52 4.07 -29.64
C LYS A 209 -40.31 4.98 -29.45
N LYS A 210 -39.35 4.86 -30.35
CA LYS A 210 -38.22 5.75 -30.48
C LYS A 210 -38.68 7.20 -30.55
N GLY A 211 -38.17 8.02 -29.63
CA GLY A 211 -38.49 9.43 -29.46
C GLY A 211 -39.58 9.72 -28.45
N ASP A 212 -40.23 8.71 -27.86
CA ASP A 212 -41.26 8.94 -26.83
C ASP A 212 -40.64 9.52 -25.55
N LEU A 213 -41.37 10.42 -24.89
CA LEU A 213 -40.95 11.04 -23.63
C LEU A 213 -41.17 10.05 -22.47
N LEU A 214 -40.08 9.66 -21.81
CA LEU A 214 -40.10 8.67 -20.72
C LEU A 214 -40.14 9.34 -19.35
N VAL A 215 -39.28 10.34 -19.15
CA VAL A 215 -39.16 11.08 -17.88
C VAL A 215 -39.05 12.57 -18.17
N GLU A 216 -39.95 13.33 -17.55
CA GLU A 216 -40.03 14.78 -17.66
C GLU A 216 -39.31 15.47 -16.48
N ASN A 217 -38.74 16.64 -16.73
CA ASN A 217 -38.05 17.47 -15.75
C ASN A 217 -38.98 18.36 -14.92
N THR A 218 -40.30 18.28 -15.15
CA THR A 218 -41.27 19.18 -14.57
C THR A 218 -42.12 18.47 -13.51
N ILE A 219 -42.17 19.04 -12.31
CA ILE A 219 -43.02 18.55 -11.21
C ILE A 219 -43.99 19.62 -10.73
N ILE A 220 -45.19 19.20 -10.33
CA ILE A 220 -46.19 20.06 -9.71
C ILE A 220 -45.98 19.99 -8.19
N SER A 221 -45.56 21.10 -7.59
CA SER A 221 -45.40 21.21 -6.13
C SER A 221 -46.77 21.23 -5.43
N THR A 222 -46.81 20.91 -4.12
CA THR A 222 -48.01 20.96 -3.27
C THR A 222 -48.74 22.32 -3.29
N GLN A 223 -48.04 23.39 -3.68
CA GLN A 223 -48.60 24.74 -3.85
C GLN A 223 -49.10 25.03 -5.28
N ASN A 224 -49.29 24.00 -6.11
CA ASN A 224 -49.71 24.09 -7.51
C ASN A 224 -48.80 24.95 -8.39
N LYS A 225 -47.50 25.00 -8.05
CA LYS A 225 -46.46 25.69 -8.82
C LYS A 225 -45.59 24.68 -9.54
N THR A 226 -45.41 24.89 -10.83
CA THR A 226 -44.51 24.14 -11.71
C THR A 226 -43.06 24.43 -11.34
N LYS A 227 -42.27 23.39 -11.07
CA LYS A 227 -40.82 23.49 -10.83
C LYS A 227 -40.06 22.57 -11.78
N ILE A 228 -38.95 23.07 -12.31
CA ILE A 228 -38.02 22.30 -13.12
C ILE A 228 -36.95 21.71 -12.18
N ILE A 229 -36.73 20.40 -12.29
CA ILE A 229 -35.76 19.64 -11.49
C ILE A 229 -34.76 18.90 -12.40
N PRO A 230 -33.54 18.61 -11.93
CA PRO A 230 -32.64 17.76 -12.69
C PRO A 230 -33.24 16.36 -12.87
N VAL A 231 -33.01 15.73 -14.02
CA VAL A 231 -33.50 14.38 -14.31
C VAL A 231 -32.32 13.41 -14.23
N GLU A 232 -32.40 12.38 -13.41
CA GLU A 232 -31.41 11.30 -13.34
C GLU A 232 -32.14 9.96 -13.20
N GLY A 233 -31.91 9.06 -14.15
CA GLY A 233 -32.55 7.75 -14.15
C GLY A 233 -32.23 6.93 -15.38
N HIS A 234 -32.46 5.63 -15.26
CA HIS A 234 -32.34 4.62 -16.31
C HIS A 234 -33.70 3.98 -16.56
N VAL A 235 -34.01 3.65 -17.81
CA VAL A 235 -35.27 3.01 -18.19
C VAL A 235 -34.96 1.77 -19.01
N TYR A 236 -35.12 0.61 -18.39
CA TYR A 236 -34.82 -0.67 -19.02
C TYR A 236 -36.06 -1.19 -19.76
N ALA A 237 -35.88 -1.58 -21.01
CA ALA A 237 -36.95 -2.13 -21.85
C ALA A 237 -36.51 -3.41 -22.57
N TYR A 238 -37.50 -4.25 -22.86
CA TYR A 238 -37.35 -5.35 -23.81
C TYR A 238 -37.32 -4.79 -25.23
N THR A 239 -36.20 -4.93 -25.91
CA THR A 239 -36.00 -4.56 -27.31
C THR A 239 -35.81 -5.79 -28.17
N PHE A 240 -36.13 -5.65 -29.45
CA PHE A 240 -36.25 -6.76 -30.38
C PHE A 240 -35.32 -6.57 -31.56
N HIS A 241 -34.20 -7.28 -31.57
CA HIS A 241 -33.15 -7.11 -32.59
C HIS A 241 -33.03 -8.35 -33.47
N GLN A 242 -32.73 -8.14 -34.75
CA GLN A 242 -32.41 -9.21 -35.68
C GLN A 242 -30.99 -9.02 -36.19
N TYR A 243 -30.15 -10.05 -36.01
CA TYR A 243 -28.77 -10.05 -36.45
C TYR A 243 -28.55 -11.14 -37.49
N GLU A 244 -27.71 -10.85 -38.48
CA GLU A 244 -27.33 -11.76 -39.54
C GLU A 244 -25.81 -11.83 -39.66
N ALA A 245 -25.26 -13.04 -39.73
CA ALA A 245 -23.88 -13.27 -40.11
C ALA A 245 -23.81 -14.25 -41.28
N SER A 246 -22.75 -14.16 -42.07
CA SER A 246 -22.48 -15.10 -43.15
C SER A 246 -21.01 -15.49 -43.24
N LEU A 247 -20.75 -16.73 -43.64
CA LEU A 247 -19.42 -17.30 -43.82
C LEU A 247 -19.35 -18.04 -45.18
N PRO A 248 -18.17 -18.09 -45.83
CA PRO A 248 -17.98 -18.87 -47.05
C PRO A 248 -18.24 -20.37 -46.81
N ASN A 249 -18.95 -21.03 -47.72
CA ASN A 249 -19.25 -22.46 -47.60
C ASN A 249 -18.08 -23.33 -48.10
N LYS A 250 -17.19 -23.73 -47.18
CA LYS A 250 -16.01 -24.56 -47.47
C LYS A 250 -16.23 -26.07 -47.25
N LYS A 251 -17.48 -26.55 -47.25
CA LYS A 251 -17.85 -27.95 -46.87
C LYS A 251 -17.34 -28.33 -45.46
N GLN A 252 -17.33 -27.36 -44.55
CA GLN A 252 -17.01 -27.56 -43.13
C GLN A 252 -18.20 -28.18 -42.38
N ASP A 253 -17.97 -28.65 -41.16
CA ASP A 253 -19.04 -29.19 -40.31
C ASP A 253 -20.13 -28.13 -40.03
N TYR A 254 -21.39 -28.58 -40.03
CA TYR A 254 -22.53 -27.68 -39.82
C TYR A 254 -22.55 -27.08 -38.41
N GLY A 255 -22.14 -27.83 -37.39
CA GLY A 255 -22.05 -27.36 -36.01
C GLY A 255 -20.95 -26.32 -35.84
N GLU A 256 -19.78 -26.54 -36.46
CA GLU A 256 -18.69 -25.57 -36.45
C GLU A 256 -19.08 -24.26 -37.16
N ALA A 257 -19.73 -24.37 -38.32
CA ALA A 257 -20.22 -23.19 -39.05
C ALA A 257 -21.24 -22.41 -38.22
N PHE A 258 -22.17 -23.10 -37.54
CA PHE A 258 -23.16 -22.49 -36.67
C PHE A 258 -22.50 -21.76 -35.48
N TYR A 259 -21.55 -22.41 -34.80
CA TYR A 259 -20.86 -21.82 -33.66
C TYR A 259 -20.09 -20.54 -34.03
N GLN A 260 -19.36 -20.55 -35.15
CA GLN A 260 -18.65 -19.36 -35.63
C GLN A 260 -19.60 -18.21 -35.99
N LEU A 261 -20.72 -18.52 -36.66
CA LEU A 261 -21.74 -17.53 -36.99
C LEU A 261 -22.38 -16.94 -35.72
N LEU A 262 -22.66 -17.78 -34.72
CA LEU A 262 -23.21 -17.34 -33.44
C LEU A 262 -22.25 -16.40 -32.69
N LEU A 263 -20.96 -16.71 -32.66
CA LEU A 263 -19.95 -15.82 -32.05
C LEU A 263 -19.86 -14.47 -32.77
N ASN A 264 -19.89 -14.47 -34.11
CA ASN A 264 -19.86 -13.25 -34.90
C ASN A 264 -21.11 -12.38 -34.65
N ILE A 265 -22.27 -13.00 -34.47
CA ILE A 265 -23.51 -12.29 -34.12
C ILE A 265 -23.42 -11.72 -32.71
N ARG A 266 -22.99 -12.51 -31.72
CA ARG A 266 -22.85 -12.03 -30.32
C ARG A 266 -21.85 -10.89 -30.18
N ALA A 267 -20.81 -10.84 -31.01
CA ALA A 267 -19.86 -9.73 -31.04
C ALA A 267 -20.46 -8.39 -31.50
N GLN A 268 -21.64 -8.40 -32.14
CA GLN A 268 -22.36 -7.20 -32.58
C GLN A 268 -23.33 -6.65 -31.51
N ILE A 269 -23.62 -7.43 -30.47
CA ILE A 269 -24.55 -7.05 -29.40
C ILE A 269 -23.86 -6.07 -28.44
N PRO A 270 -24.50 -4.98 -28.01
CA PRO A 270 -23.94 -4.04 -27.03
C PRO A 270 -23.55 -4.74 -25.72
N THR A 271 -22.36 -4.44 -25.18
CA THR A 271 -21.84 -5.07 -23.94
C THR A 271 -22.72 -4.80 -22.71
N GLU A 272 -23.44 -3.68 -22.72
CA GLU A 272 -24.32 -3.25 -21.61
C GLU A 272 -25.71 -3.91 -21.67
N ALA A 273 -26.07 -4.54 -22.80
CA ALA A 273 -27.36 -5.19 -22.98
C ALA A 273 -27.34 -6.61 -22.42
N VAL A 274 -28.43 -7.00 -21.75
CA VAL A 274 -28.61 -8.36 -21.22
C VAL A 274 -29.49 -9.15 -22.18
N ILE A 275 -29.04 -10.33 -22.60
CA ILE A 275 -29.81 -11.22 -23.48
C ILE A 275 -30.87 -11.96 -22.65
N ASP A 276 -32.15 -11.69 -22.91
CA ASP A 276 -33.28 -12.42 -22.29
C ASP A 276 -33.59 -13.71 -23.06
N LYS A 277 -33.71 -13.61 -24.39
CA LYS A 277 -34.02 -14.74 -25.28
C LYS A 277 -33.23 -14.69 -26.58
N GLU A 278 -32.82 -15.87 -27.05
CA GLU A 278 -32.18 -16.07 -28.35
C GLU A 278 -33.03 -17.07 -29.15
N ASN A 279 -33.42 -16.70 -30.37
CA ASN A 279 -34.17 -17.57 -31.27
C ASN A 279 -33.50 -17.62 -32.63
N VAL A 280 -33.24 -18.84 -33.13
CA VAL A 280 -32.79 -19.02 -34.52
C VAL A 280 -33.99 -18.75 -35.43
N LEU A 281 -33.90 -17.72 -36.27
CA LEU A 281 -34.94 -17.44 -37.26
C LEU A 281 -34.77 -18.32 -38.49
N GLN A 282 -33.55 -18.36 -39.02
CA GLN A 282 -33.25 -19.08 -40.24
C GLN A 282 -31.75 -19.36 -40.35
N MET A 283 -31.42 -20.56 -40.82
CA MET A 283 -30.07 -20.87 -41.28
C MET A 283 -30.15 -21.40 -42.71
N THR A 284 -29.42 -20.76 -43.62
CA THR A 284 -29.44 -21.09 -45.06
C THR A 284 -28.04 -21.42 -45.52
N SER A 285 -27.91 -22.54 -46.24
CA SER A 285 -26.65 -22.99 -46.82
C SER A 285 -26.76 -23.01 -48.34
N THR A 286 -25.94 -22.20 -49.00
CA THR A 286 -25.80 -22.18 -50.47
C THR A 286 -24.41 -22.68 -50.85
N ARG A 287 -24.16 -22.97 -52.14
CA ARG A 287 -22.83 -23.43 -52.61
C ARG A 287 -21.68 -22.46 -52.26
N SER A 288 -21.97 -21.18 -52.07
CA SER A 288 -20.96 -20.14 -51.83
C SER A 288 -20.88 -19.68 -50.37
N LYS A 289 -22.00 -19.65 -49.64
CA LYS A 289 -22.06 -19.15 -48.26
C LYS A 289 -23.10 -19.83 -47.38
N ILE A 290 -22.83 -19.84 -46.09
CA ILE A 290 -23.74 -20.21 -45.01
C ILE A 290 -24.13 -18.92 -44.29
N THR A 291 -25.42 -18.69 -44.10
CA THR A 291 -25.99 -17.52 -43.42
C THR A 291 -26.80 -17.96 -42.22
N LEU A 292 -26.63 -17.28 -41.09
CA LEU A 292 -27.43 -17.46 -39.88
C LEU A 292 -28.14 -16.15 -39.54
N LYS A 293 -29.46 -16.22 -39.35
CA LYS A 293 -30.30 -15.13 -38.85
C LYS A 293 -30.81 -15.48 -37.46
N MET A 294 -30.57 -14.58 -36.52
CA MET A 294 -30.96 -14.74 -35.13
C MET A 294 -31.87 -13.58 -34.72
N HIS A 295 -32.85 -13.88 -33.88
CA HIS A 295 -33.66 -12.90 -33.19
C HIS A 295 -33.30 -12.89 -31.72
N TYR A 296 -33.05 -11.69 -31.19
CA TYR A 296 -32.73 -11.47 -29.80
C TYR A 296 -33.79 -10.61 -29.14
N THR A 297 -34.22 -11.03 -27.97
CA THR A 297 -34.91 -10.16 -27.01
C THR A 297 -33.84 -9.70 -26.02
N LEU A 298 -33.53 -8.41 -26.02
CA LEU A 298 -32.54 -7.80 -25.14
C LEU A 298 -33.25 -6.98 -24.06
N ILE A 299 -32.64 -6.90 -22.88
CA ILE A 299 -32.97 -5.95 -21.82
C ILE A 299 -31.85 -4.91 -21.82
N GLU A 300 -32.16 -3.69 -22.21
CA GLU A 300 -31.19 -2.60 -22.30
C GLU A 300 -31.79 -1.28 -21.84
N ASP A 301 -30.93 -0.33 -21.45
CA ASP A 301 -31.35 1.03 -21.11
C ASP A 301 -31.68 1.80 -22.39
N ILE A 302 -32.95 2.16 -22.54
CA ILE A 302 -33.45 2.91 -23.68
C ILE A 302 -33.56 4.42 -23.40
N ALA A 303 -33.20 4.89 -22.20
CA ALA A 303 -33.30 6.31 -21.85
C ALA A 303 -32.10 7.10 -22.40
N VAL A 304 -32.38 8.12 -23.21
CA VAL A 304 -31.39 9.09 -23.68
C VAL A 304 -31.80 10.51 -23.38
N LYS A 305 -30.81 11.36 -23.09
CA LYS A 305 -31.02 12.78 -22.88
C LYS A 305 -31.40 13.46 -24.19
N GLY A 306 -32.45 14.28 -24.15
CA GLY A 306 -32.86 15.12 -25.28
C GLY A 306 -31.88 16.25 -25.61
N GLU A 307 -32.27 17.13 -26.54
CA GLU A 307 -31.51 18.35 -26.86
C GLU A 307 -31.65 19.42 -25.76
N ASP A 308 -30.65 20.30 -25.65
CA ASP A 308 -30.72 21.49 -24.79
C ASP A 308 -31.74 22.48 -25.37
N ASN A 309 -32.79 22.80 -24.63
CA ASN A 309 -33.77 23.84 -24.99
C ASN A 309 -33.55 25.10 -24.12
N GLU A 310 -34.10 26.25 -24.54
CA GLU A 310 -33.92 27.54 -23.84
C GLU A 310 -34.37 27.51 -22.38
N GLU A 311 -35.34 26.67 -22.04
CA GLU A 311 -35.85 26.50 -20.67
C GLU A 311 -34.86 25.73 -19.79
N ASN A 312 -34.21 24.69 -20.31
CA ASN A 312 -33.14 23.95 -19.61
C ASN A 312 -31.93 24.87 -19.31
N LEU A 313 -31.61 25.78 -20.24
CA LEU A 313 -30.54 26.77 -20.06
C LEU A 313 -30.91 27.81 -18.99
N LYS A 314 -32.16 28.30 -18.97
CA LYS A 314 -32.66 29.22 -17.93
C LYS A 314 -32.67 28.58 -16.54
N ALA A 315 -33.17 27.35 -16.41
CA ALA A 315 -33.19 26.61 -15.14
C ALA A 315 -31.77 26.37 -14.60
N ARG A 316 -30.84 25.99 -15.48
CA ARG A 316 -29.43 25.79 -15.13
C ARG A 316 -28.74 27.10 -14.70
N ASN A 317 -29.11 28.24 -15.26
CA ASN A 317 -28.55 29.55 -14.89
C ASN A 317 -29.14 30.10 -13.57
N MET A 318 -30.40 29.81 -13.25
CA MET A 318 -31.01 30.20 -11.97
C MET A 318 -30.46 29.43 -10.76
N HIS A 319 -29.93 28.23 -10.95
CA HIS A 319 -29.36 27.43 -9.86
C HIS A 319 -27.86 27.65 -9.64
N ASN A 320 -27.14 28.13 -10.66
CA ASN A 320 -25.69 28.38 -10.62
C ASN A 320 -25.31 29.84 -10.30
N GLY A 321 -26.28 30.73 -10.05
CA GLY A 321 -26.06 32.12 -9.66
C GLY A 321 -26.35 32.34 -8.18
#